data_AF-A0A0K3AYG8-F1
#
_entry.id   AF-A0A0K3AYG8-F1
#
_cell.length_a   1.000
_cell.length_b   1.000
_cell.length_c   1.000
_cell.angle_alpha   90.00
_cell.angle_beta   90.00
_cell.angle_gamma   90.00
#
_symmetry.space_group_name_H-M   'P 1'
#
loop_
_entity.id
_entity.type
_entity.pdbx_description
1 polymer ?
#
loop_
_entity_poly.entity_id
_entity_poly.type
_entity_poly.pdbx_seq_one_letter_code
_entity_poly.pdbx_strand_id
1 'polypeptide(L)' 'MELGTDTPMKYEVDSANESATLFFGGRNEYVLRLSRNNLAQVLELGGRAAAELASATPDHD' A
#
# COMPACT_ATOMS: atom_id res chain seq x y z
N MET A 1 9.15 6.58 10.65
CA MET A 1 7.90 7.35 10.56
C MET A 1 6.84 6.37 10.12
N GLU A 2 5.81 6.17 10.94
CA GLU A 2 4.75 5.19 10.69
C GLU A 2 3.51 5.93 10.22
N LEU A 3 2.83 5.40 9.21
CA LEU A 3 1.54 5.94 8.77
C LEU A 3 0.48 5.46 9.77
N GLY A 4 -0.11 6.40 10.50
CA GLY A 4 -1.21 6.07 11.41
C GLY A 4 -2.45 5.60 10.65
N THR A 5 -3.34 4.88 11.32
CA THR A 5 -4.53 4.24 10.75
C THR A 5 -5.49 5.20 10.05
N ASP A 6 -5.46 6.49 10.41
CA ASP A 6 -6.32 7.54 9.84
C ASP A 6 -5.64 8.32 8.71
N THR A 7 -4.42 7.94 8.30
CA THR A 7 -3.70 8.71 7.29
C THR A 7 -4.38 8.58 5.92
N PRO A 8 -4.83 9.69 5.29
CA PRO A 8 -5.46 9.62 3.99
C PRO A 8 -4.45 9.09 2.96
N MET A 9 -4.88 8.08 2.21
CA MET A 9 -4.13 7.51 1.09
C MET A 9 -4.93 7.71 -0.19
N LYS A 10 -4.26 8.16 -1.25
CA LYS A 10 -4.86 8.27 -2.58
C LYS A 10 -3.93 7.64 -3.61
N TYR A 11 -4.48 7.28 -4.77
CA TYR A 11 -3.70 6.75 -5.87
C TYR A 11 -4.12 7.36 -7.20
N GLU A 12 -3.19 7.40 -8.14
CA GLU A 12 -3.41 7.75 -9.54
C GLU A 12 -2.83 6.66 -10.43
N VAL A 13 -3.51 6.36 -11.54
CA VAL A 13 -3.06 5.37 -12.52
C VAL A 13 -2.74 6.09 -13.81
N ASP A 14 -1.54 5.86 -14.32
CA ASP A 14 -1.11 6.30 -15.63
C ASP A 14 -0.97 5.09 -16.55
N SER A 15 -1.99 4.86 -17.37
CA SER A 15 -2.06 3.73 -18.29
C SER A 15 -1.08 3.86 -19.45
N ALA A 16 -0.71 5.08 -19.83
CA ALA A 16 0.23 5.33 -20.92
C ALA A 16 1.65 4.86 -20.59
N ASN A 17 2.09 5.02 -19.33
CA ASN A 17 3.39 4.56 -18.85
C ASN A 17 3.27 3.29 -17.97
N GLU A 18 2.11 2.63 -17.97
CA GLU A 18 1.82 1.43 -17.17
C GLU A 18 2.31 1.54 -15.72
N SER A 19 1.97 2.65 -15.06
CA SER A 19 2.45 2.95 -13.70
C SER A 19 1.32 3.44 -12.80
N ALA A 20 1.48 3.25 -11.50
CA ALA A 20 0.60 3.79 -10.46
C ALA A 20 1.41 4.66 -9.51
N THR A 21 0.80 5.75 -9.05
CA THR A 21 1.37 6.65 -8.03
C THR A 21 0.52 6.58 -6.79
N LEU A 22 1.12 6.21 -5.67
CA LEU A 22 0.50 6.19 -4.35
C LEU A 22 0.95 7.44 -3.59
N PHE A 23 0.01 8.13 -2.97
CA PHE A 23 0.27 9.29 -2.15
C PHE A 23 -0.15 9.02 -0.71
N PHE A 24 0.70 9.40 0.23
CA PHE A 24 0.49 9.23 1.67
C PHE A 24 0.75 10.53 2.42
N GLY A 25 0.21 10.61 3.64
CA GLY A 25 0.32 11.78 4.52
C GLY A 25 -0.79 12.79 4.26
N GLY A 26 -1.15 13.56 5.29
CA GLY A 26 -2.27 14.52 5.24
C GLY A 26 -2.17 15.58 4.13
N ARG A 27 -0.97 15.79 3.58
CA ARG A 27 -0.70 16.71 2.47
C ARG A 27 -0.08 16.05 1.23
N ASN A 28 -0.17 14.73 1.08
CA ASN A 28 0.49 13.97 0.01
C ASN A 28 2.02 14.14 0.02
N GLU A 29 2.61 14.22 1.21
CA GLU A 29 4.04 14.49 1.42
C GLU A 29 4.92 13.32 0.98
N TYR A 30 4.35 12.12 0.92
CA TYR A 30 5.04 10.92 0.47
C TYR A 30 4.41 10.43 -0.82
N VAL A 31 5.23 10.27 -1.85
CA VAL A 31 4.80 9.84 -3.19
C VAL A 31 5.63 8.64 -3.60
N LEU A 32 4.97 7.52 -3.88
CA LEU A 32 5.59 6.31 -4.37
C LEU A 32 5.02 5.97 -5.75
N ARG A 33 5.86 6.06 -6.78
CA ARG A 33 5.51 5.65 -8.14
C ARG A 33 6.04 4.26 -8.43
N LEU A 34 5.17 3.38 -8.88
CA LEU A 34 5.47 1.98 -9.18
C LEU A 34 5.08 1.66 -10.61
N SER A 35 5.98 1.02 -11.34
CA SER A 35 5.65 0.33 -12.59
C SER A 35 4.67 -0.81 -12.31
N ARG A 36 3.91 -1.24 -13.31
CA ARG A 36 2.96 -2.37 -13.21
C ARG A 36 3.56 -3.63 -12.56
N ASN A 37 4.78 -4.00 -12.94
CA ASN A 37 5.45 -5.18 -12.38
C ASN A 37 5.80 -5.00 -10.89
N ASN A 38 6.34 -3.84 -10.51
CA ASN A 38 6.65 -3.57 -9.11
C ASN A 38 5.38 -3.46 -8.25
N LEU A 39 4.30 -2.91 -8.80
CA LEU A 39 3.00 -2.87 -8.13
C LEU A 39 2.49 -4.28 -7.85
N ALA A 40 2.58 -5.19 -8.82
CA ALA A 40 2.18 -6.59 -8.63
C ALA A 40 2.99 -7.27 -7.51
N GLN A 41 4.31 -7.04 -7.46
CA GLN A 41 5.16 -7.56 -6.39
C GLN A 41 4.80 -7.00 -5.02
N VAL A 42 4.52 -5.70 -4.92
CA VAL A 42 4.10 -5.05 -3.67
C VAL A 42 2.75 -5.62 -3.20
N LEU A 43 1.81 -5.86 -4.12
CA LEU A 43 0.52 -6.49 -3.79
C LEU A 43 0.70 -7.93 -3.29
N GLU A 44 1.58 -8.71 -3.92
CA GLU A 44 1.88 -10.08 -3.47
C GLU A 44 2.46 -10.09 -2.04
N LEU A 45 3.49 -9.27 -1.80
CA LEU A 45 4.14 -9.19 -0.50
C LEU A 45 3.21 -8.62 0.57
N GLY A 46 2.48 -7.55 0.26
CA GLY A 46 1.50 -6.94 1.16
C GLY A 46 0.36 -7.88 1.52
N GLY A 47 -0.13 -8.67 0.55
CA GLY A 47 -1.13 -9.70 0.79
C GLY A 47 -0.66 -10.81 1.72
N ARG A 48 0.59 -11.28 1.55
CA ARG A 48 1.19 -12.26 2.47
C ARG A 48 1.33 -11.69 3.88
N ALA A 49 1.87 -10.48 4.02
CA ALA A 49 2.02 -9.83 5.32
C ALA A 49 0.67 -9.62 6.02
N ALA A 50 -0.37 -9.22 5.30
CA ALA A 50 -1.72 -9.09 5.85
C ALA A 50 -2.30 -10.43 6.34
N ALA A 51 -2.08 -11.51 5.59
CA ALA A 51 -2.50 -12.85 5.99
C ALA A 51 -1.77 -13.34 7.25
N GLU A 52 -0.47 -13.07 7.36
CA GLU A 52 0.30 -13.38 8.58
C GLU A 52 -0.18 -12.58 9.79
N LEU A 53 -0.45 -11.28 9.61
CA LEU A 53 -1.01 -10.44 10.68
C LEU A 53 -2.39 -10.91 11.14
N ALA A 54 -3.28 -11.28 10.21
CA ALA A 54 -4.58 -11.83 10.55
C ALA A 54 -4.46 -13.14 11.34
N SER A 55 -3.52 -14.02 10.95
CA SER A 55 -3.27 -15.30 11.61
C SER A 55 -2.55 -15.17 12.97
N ALA A 56 -1.82 -14.07 13.19
CA ALA A 56 -1.12 -13.78 14.44
C ALA A 56 -2.01 -13.16 15.52
N THR A 57 -3.25 -12.78 15.18
CA THR A 57 -4.22 -12.28 16.16
C THR A 57 -4.81 -13.49 16.90
N PRO A 58 -4.52 -13.71 18.20
CA PRO A 58 -5.18 -14.77 18.93
C PRO A 58 -6.68 -14.47 19.01
N ASP A 59 -7.49 -15.45 18.65
CA ASP A 59 -8.93 -15.46 18.88
C ASP A 59 -9.15 -15.27 20.39
N HIS A 60 -9.56 -14.06 20.80
CA HIS A 60 -9.95 -13.77 22.17
C HIS A 60 -11.47 -14.00 22.25
N ASP A 61 -11.85 -15.26 22.49
CA ASP A 61 -13.15 -15.65 23.03
C ASP A 61 -13.17 -15.42 24.56
#